data_AF-A0A0A1YFA4-F1
#
_entry.id   AF-A0A0A1YFA4-F1
#
_cell.length_a   1.000
_cell.length_b   1.000
_cell.length_c   1.000
_cell.angle_alpha   90.00
_cell.angle_beta   90.00
_cell.angle_gamma   90.00
#
_symmetry.space_group_name_H-M   'P 1'
#
loop_
_entity.id
_entity.type
_entity.pdbx_description
1 polymer ?
#
loop_
_entity_poly.entity_id
_entity_poly.type
_entity_poly.pdbx_seq_one_letter_code
_entity_poly.pdbx_strand_id
1 'polypeptide(L)'
;MNLINTQVQPFKANAFHNGKFIEVTEQSLQGQWSVLIFMPAAFTFNCPTEIEDAANNYAAFRDAGTEVYIVTTDTHFSHKVWHETSPAVGKAQFPLIGDPTHALTNAFGVHIAEEGLALRGTFLINPEGVIKTVEIHSNEIARDVSETLRKLKAAQYTAAHPGEVCPAKWKEGEATLAPSLDLVGKI
;
A
#
# COMPACT_ATOMS: atom_id res chain seq x y z
N MET A 1 1.35 18.97 0.24
CA MET A 1 1.42 18.78 -1.23
C MET A 1 0.75 17.45 -1.56
N ASN A 2 0.08 17.33 -2.71
CA ASN A 2 -0.50 16.07 -3.16
C ASN A 2 0.61 15.14 -3.68
N LEU A 3 0.52 13.84 -3.40
CA LEU A 3 1.48 12.82 -3.84
C LEU A 3 1.02 12.03 -5.08
N ILE A 4 -0.25 12.14 -5.47
CA ILE A 4 -0.77 11.47 -6.68
C ILE A 4 0.02 11.95 -7.91
N ASN A 5 0.40 11.00 -8.76
CA ASN A 5 1.20 11.17 -9.96
C ASN A 5 2.60 11.77 -9.73
N THR A 6 3.13 11.64 -8.51
CA THR A 6 4.53 11.97 -8.20
C THR A 6 5.38 10.70 -8.07
N GLN A 7 6.68 10.83 -8.29
CA GLN A 7 7.65 9.77 -8.05
C GLN A 7 7.84 9.53 -6.55
N VAL A 8 7.91 8.27 -6.15
CA VAL A 8 8.36 7.89 -4.81
C VAL A 8 9.75 8.48 -4.55
N GLN A 9 9.90 9.18 -3.44
CA GLN A 9 11.19 9.74 -3.03
C GLN A 9 12.16 8.63 -2.65
N PRO A 10 13.47 8.80 -2.89
CA PRO A 10 14.47 7.81 -2.49
C PRO A 10 14.40 7.52 -0.99
N PHE A 11 14.53 6.25 -0.64
CA PHE A 11 14.53 5.82 0.75
C PHE A 11 15.34 4.54 0.93
N LYS A 12 15.70 4.28 2.19
CA LYS A 12 16.36 3.04 2.58
C LYS A 12 15.87 2.64 3.96
N ALA A 13 15.27 1.46 4.05
CA ALA A 13 14.72 0.93 5.30
C ALA A 13 14.99 -0.58 5.41
N ASN A 14 14.99 -1.07 6.64
CA ASN A 14 15.10 -2.50 6.91
C ASN A 14 13.70 -3.10 7.12
N ALA A 15 13.49 -4.30 6.63
CA ALA A 15 12.24 -5.03 6.79
C ALA A 15 12.48 -6.43 7.33
N PHE A 16 11.50 -6.94 8.08
CA PHE A 16 11.38 -8.37 8.35
C PHE A 16 10.57 -9.02 7.23
N HIS A 17 11.07 -10.11 6.64
CA HIS A 17 10.36 -10.87 5.61
C HIS A 17 10.71 -12.35 5.71
N ASN A 18 9.71 -13.20 5.99
CA ASN A 18 9.83 -14.66 6.00
C ASN A 18 11.07 -15.18 6.76
N GLY A 19 11.28 -14.69 7.99
CA GLY A 19 12.37 -15.13 8.86
C GLY A 19 13.73 -14.47 8.58
N LYS A 20 13.80 -13.51 7.66
CA LYS A 20 15.03 -12.78 7.31
C LYS A 20 14.86 -11.29 7.49
N PHE A 21 15.98 -10.61 7.70
CA PHE A 21 16.05 -9.16 7.54
C PHE A 21 16.56 -8.84 6.14
N ILE A 22 15.83 -7.96 5.47
CA ILE A 22 16.14 -7.49 4.13
C ILE A 22 16.17 -5.97 4.10
N GLU A 23 16.85 -5.41 3.11
CA GLU A 23 16.82 -3.99 2.81
C GLU A 23 15.76 -3.71 1.74
N VAL A 24 14.97 -2.66 1.94
CA VAL A 24 13.98 -2.17 0.98
C VAL A 24 14.32 -0.71 0.65
N THR A 25 14.30 -0.39 -0.64
CA THR A 25 14.56 0.95 -1.18
C THR A 25 13.50 1.32 -2.22
N GLU A 26 13.53 2.54 -2.74
CA GLU A 26 12.66 2.93 -3.85
C GLU A 26 12.88 2.07 -5.10
N GLN A 27 14.07 1.49 -5.27
CA GLN A 27 14.38 0.58 -6.38
C GLN A 27 13.68 -0.77 -6.22
N SER A 28 13.41 -1.21 -4.99
CA SER A 28 12.63 -2.42 -4.71
C SER A 28 11.19 -2.32 -5.22
N LEU A 29 10.70 -1.10 -5.45
CA LEU A 29 9.35 -0.81 -5.95
C LEU A 29 9.29 -0.71 -7.48
N GLN A 30 10.43 -0.79 -8.18
CA GLN A 30 10.50 -0.67 -9.64
C GLN A 30 10.21 -2.01 -10.33
N GLY A 31 9.65 -1.96 -11.54
CA GLY A 31 9.40 -3.14 -12.39
C GLY A 31 8.22 -4.01 -11.95
N GLN A 32 7.53 -3.66 -10.86
CA GLN A 32 6.31 -4.32 -10.40
C GLN A 32 5.37 -3.32 -9.74
N TRP A 33 4.08 -3.64 -9.68
CA TRP A 33 3.15 -2.85 -8.87
C TRP A 33 3.47 -3.05 -7.39
N SER A 34 3.29 -1.99 -6.59
CA SER A 34 3.54 -2.03 -5.16
C SER A 34 2.42 -1.36 -4.37
N VAL A 35 2.05 -1.95 -3.24
CA VAL A 35 1.12 -1.37 -2.27
C VAL A 35 1.84 -1.16 -0.95
N LEU A 36 1.99 0.09 -0.52
CA LEU A 36 2.54 0.43 0.80
C LEU A 36 1.40 0.77 1.74
N ILE A 37 1.29 0.03 2.85
CA ILE A 37 0.28 0.21 3.90
C ILE A 37 0.99 0.66 5.18
N PHE A 38 0.90 1.96 5.45
CA PHE A 38 1.36 2.59 6.68
C PHE A 38 0.33 2.36 7.79
N MET A 39 0.80 2.11 9.00
CA MET A 39 -0.04 1.99 10.19
C MET A 39 0.72 2.45 11.44
N PRO A 40 0.01 2.79 12.53
CA PRO A 40 0.63 3.47 13.67
C PRO A 40 1.78 2.72 14.32
N ALA A 41 1.52 1.50 14.82
CA ALA A 41 2.49 0.76 15.60
C ALA A 41 2.16 -0.75 15.68
N ALA A 42 3.22 -1.54 15.85
CA ALA A 42 3.17 -2.94 16.23
C ALA A 42 2.53 -3.13 17.62
N PHE A 43 2.01 -4.33 17.89
CA PHE A 43 1.42 -4.71 19.18
C PHE A 43 0.21 -3.88 19.66
N THR A 44 -0.50 -3.23 18.74
CA THR A 44 -1.75 -2.50 19.00
C THR A 44 -2.99 -3.31 18.60
N PHE A 45 -4.19 -2.70 18.65
CA PHE A 45 -5.47 -3.41 18.51
C PHE A 45 -5.96 -3.56 17.06
N ASN A 46 -5.97 -2.46 16.28
CA ASN A 46 -6.49 -2.46 14.91
C ASN A 46 -5.42 -2.84 13.87
N CYS A 47 -4.14 -2.59 14.15
CA CYS A 47 -3.07 -2.89 13.18
C CYS A 47 -2.99 -4.39 12.83
N PRO A 48 -3.11 -5.34 13.79
CA PRO A 48 -3.13 -6.76 13.45
C PRO A 48 -4.29 -7.16 12.52
N THR A 49 -5.47 -6.53 12.65
CA THR A 49 -6.64 -6.88 11.83
C THR A 49 -6.44 -6.46 10.37
N GLU A 50 -5.83 -5.30 10.13
CA GLU A 50 -5.49 -4.85 8.77
C GLU A 50 -4.38 -5.71 8.13
N ILE A 51 -3.40 -6.17 8.92
CA ILE A 51 -2.37 -7.09 8.44
C ILE A 51 -2.97 -8.45 8.09
N GLU A 52 -3.89 -8.96 8.92
CA GLU A 52 -4.59 -10.22 8.63
C GLU A 52 -5.44 -10.12 7.37
N ASP A 53 -6.17 -9.00 7.18
CA ASP A 53 -6.91 -8.74 5.95
C ASP A 53 -6.00 -8.68 4.72
N ALA A 54 -4.84 -8.01 4.83
CA ALA A 54 -3.83 -8.01 3.79
C ALA A 54 -3.27 -9.42 3.51
N ALA A 55 -3.05 -10.23 4.54
CA ALA A 55 -2.60 -11.61 4.39
C ALA A 55 -3.64 -12.49 3.69
N ASN A 56 -4.92 -12.33 4.02
CA ASN A 56 -6.03 -13.06 3.39
C ASN A 56 -6.17 -12.71 1.89
N ASN A 57 -5.86 -11.47 1.52
CA ASN A 57 -5.91 -11.00 0.13
C ASN A 57 -4.56 -11.15 -0.62
N TYR A 58 -3.49 -11.56 0.07
CA TYR A 58 -2.13 -11.52 -0.49
C TYR A 58 -1.97 -12.33 -1.77
N ALA A 59 -2.58 -13.52 -1.84
CA ALA A 59 -2.55 -14.34 -3.05
C ALA A 59 -3.08 -13.58 -4.29
N ALA A 60 -4.16 -12.82 -4.14
CA ALA A 60 -4.73 -12.04 -5.23
C ALA A 60 -3.82 -10.87 -5.65
N PHE A 61 -3.10 -10.25 -4.71
CA PHE A 61 -2.06 -9.26 -5.03
C PHE A 61 -0.91 -9.90 -5.83
N ARG A 62 -0.46 -11.09 -5.41
CA ARG A 62 0.60 -11.83 -6.11
C ARG A 62 0.19 -12.26 -7.52
N ASP A 63 -1.03 -12.76 -7.68
CA ASP A 63 -1.59 -13.14 -8.99
C ASP A 63 -1.70 -11.92 -9.92
N ALA A 64 -1.97 -10.73 -9.35
CA ALA A 64 -1.95 -9.45 -10.06
C ALA A 64 -0.54 -8.86 -10.23
N GLY A 65 0.54 -9.60 -9.95
CA GLY A 65 1.92 -9.12 -10.11
C GLY A 65 2.27 -7.93 -9.21
N THR A 66 1.72 -7.91 -7.99
CA THR A 66 1.86 -6.80 -7.03
C THR A 66 2.48 -7.28 -5.72
N GLU A 67 3.43 -6.50 -5.20
CA GLU A 67 3.97 -6.70 -3.85
C GLU A 67 3.27 -5.81 -2.83
N VAL A 68 3.06 -6.34 -1.62
CA VAL A 68 2.50 -5.58 -0.49
C VAL A 68 3.62 -5.29 0.50
N TYR A 69 3.60 -4.12 1.12
CA TYR A 69 4.55 -3.72 2.15
C TYR A 69 3.78 -3.11 3.32
N ILE A 70 4.05 -3.57 4.54
CA ILE A 70 3.57 -2.90 5.75
C ILE A 70 4.67 -1.99 6.26
N VAL A 71 4.30 -0.78 6.68
CA VAL A 71 5.23 0.19 7.25
C VAL A 71 4.70 0.68 8.61
N THR A 72 5.56 0.62 9.63
CA THR A 72 5.36 1.35 10.90
C THR A 72 6.65 2.07 11.28
N THR A 73 6.60 2.94 12.29
CA THR A 73 7.80 3.59 12.84
C THR A 73 8.57 2.68 13.82
N ASP A 74 8.13 1.44 14.03
CA ASP A 74 8.87 0.45 14.79
C ASP A 74 10.13 -0.03 14.03
N THR A 75 10.92 -0.88 14.69
CA THR A 75 12.06 -1.55 14.04
C THR A 75 11.65 -2.88 13.43
N HIS A 76 12.43 -3.35 12.45
CA HIS A 76 12.32 -4.70 11.90
C HIS A 76 12.51 -5.81 12.96
N PHE A 77 13.21 -5.53 14.07
CA PHE A 77 13.29 -6.46 15.21
C PHE A 77 11.95 -6.58 15.94
N SER A 78 11.25 -5.46 16.16
CA SER A 78 9.88 -5.47 16.70
C SER A 78 8.96 -6.28 15.80
N HIS A 79 9.06 -6.10 14.48
CA HIS A 79 8.26 -6.84 13.50
C HIS A 79 8.52 -8.35 13.51
N LYS A 80 9.78 -8.78 13.67
CA LYS A 80 10.12 -10.20 13.84
C LYS A 80 9.38 -10.81 15.02
N VAL A 81 9.43 -10.15 16.19
CA VAL A 81 8.75 -10.65 17.40
C VAL A 81 7.24 -10.58 17.24
N TRP A 82 6.72 -9.51 16.62
CA TRP A 82 5.28 -9.35 16.40
C TRP A 82 4.71 -10.45 15.50
N HIS A 83 5.44 -10.79 14.43
CA HIS A 83 5.12 -11.91 13.54
C HIS A 83 5.09 -13.25 14.26
N GLU A 84 6.07 -13.52 15.14
CA GLU A 84 6.14 -14.77 15.91
C GLU A 84 5.04 -14.92 16.97
N THR A 85 4.61 -13.79 17.55
CA THR A 85 3.75 -13.79 18.74
C THR A 85 2.28 -13.55 18.43
N SER A 86 1.96 -12.90 17.32
CA SER A 86 0.58 -12.58 16.93
C SER A 86 0.04 -13.57 15.89
N PRO A 87 -1.06 -14.30 16.17
CA PRO A 87 -1.68 -15.19 15.19
C PRO A 87 -2.12 -14.48 13.90
N ALA A 88 -2.54 -13.22 14.01
CA ALA A 88 -2.96 -12.39 12.87
C ALA A 88 -1.74 -11.99 12.01
N VAL A 89 -0.69 -11.45 12.63
CA VAL A 89 0.51 -10.98 11.91
C VAL A 89 1.39 -12.13 11.43
N GLY A 90 1.40 -13.26 12.12
CA GLY A 90 2.14 -14.46 11.71
C GLY A 90 1.72 -15.03 10.35
N LYS A 91 0.55 -14.63 9.83
CA LYS A 91 0.09 -14.95 8.47
C LYS A 91 0.76 -14.11 7.39
N ALA A 92 1.38 -12.99 7.75
CA ALA A 92 2.01 -12.09 6.79
C ALA A 92 3.15 -12.80 6.06
N GLN A 93 3.09 -12.78 4.72
CA GLN A 93 4.12 -13.32 3.82
C GLN A 93 4.80 -12.21 2.99
N PHE A 94 4.47 -10.96 3.29
CA PHE A 94 5.02 -9.75 2.71
C PHE A 94 6.01 -9.08 3.66
N PRO A 95 6.87 -8.16 3.17
CA PRO A 95 7.79 -7.42 4.03
C PRO A 95 7.10 -6.49 5.03
N LEU A 96 7.58 -6.53 6.28
CA LEU A 96 7.23 -5.62 7.36
C LEU A 96 8.38 -4.61 7.57
N ILE A 97 8.29 -3.45 6.92
CA ILE A 97 9.29 -2.38 6.92
C ILE A 97 9.22 -1.61 8.24
N GLY A 98 10.37 -1.50 8.93
CA GLY A 98 10.52 -0.58 10.06
C GLY A 98 11.12 0.76 9.62
N ASP A 99 10.47 1.87 9.99
CA ASP A 99 10.87 3.25 9.71
C ASP A 99 11.19 4.05 10.99
N PRO A 100 12.17 3.63 11.81
CA PRO A 100 12.47 4.30 13.09
C PRO A 100 13.08 5.70 12.93
N THR A 101 13.52 6.06 11.72
CA THR A 101 14.01 7.41 11.40
C THR A 101 12.90 8.34 10.95
N HIS A 102 11.69 7.81 10.77
CA HIS A 102 10.51 8.51 10.24
C HIS A 102 10.71 9.04 8.81
N ALA A 103 11.71 8.54 8.08
CA ALA A 103 12.05 9.08 6.78
C ALA A 103 10.98 8.72 5.76
N LEU A 104 10.49 7.48 5.82
CA LEU A 104 9.48 6.97 4.90
C LEU A 104 8.11 7.58 5.20
N THR A 105 7.70 7.59 6.46
CA THR A 105 6.44 8.20 6.91
C THR A 105 6.35 9.69 6.58
N ASN A 106 7.45 10.45 6.72
CA ASN A 106 7.52 11.84 6.27
C ASN A 106 7.46 11.98 4.74
N ALA A 107 8.19 11.14 4.00
CA ALA A 107 8.19 11.17 2.54
C ALA A 107 6.80 10.90 1.93
N PHE A 108 6.00 10.07 2.61
CA PHE A 108 4.62 9.77 2.23
C PHE A 108 3.58 10.67 2.91
N GLY A 109 4.01 11.67 3.69
CA GLY A 109 3.13 12.68 4.28
C GLY A 109 2.13 12.14 5.31
N VAL A 110 2.46 11.03 5.97
CA VAL A 110 1.60 10.35 6.95
C VAL A 110 2.17 10.37 8.37
N HIS A 111 3.29 11.04 8.60
CA HIS A 111 3.88 11.13 9.93
C HIS A 111 3.10 12.08 10.85
N ILE A 112 2.85 11.67 12.08
CA ILE A 112 2.26 12.47 13.16
C ILE A 112 3.42 12.91 14.06
N ALA A 113 3.86 14.16 13.92
CA ALA A 113 5.06 14.67 14.59
C ALA A 113 4.96 14.63 16.12
N GLU A 114 3.76 14.84 16.65
CA GLU A 114 3.48 14.87 18.08
C GLU A 114 3.47 13.48 18.72
N GLU A 115 3.26 12.43 17.93
CA GLU A 115 3.16 11.04 18.40
C GLU A 115 4.37 10.18 17.99
N GLY A 116 5.09 10.56 16.94
CA GLY A 116 6.15 9.73 16.36
C GLY A 116 5.62 8.50 15.59
N LEU A 117 4.33 8.51 15.22
CA LEU A 117 3.64 7.39 14.58
C LEU A 117 3.19 7.77 13.16
N ALA A 118 2.77 6.77 12.38
CA ALA A 118 2.13 6.99 11.10
C ALA A 118 0.59 7.06 11.24
N LEU A 119 -0.05 7.90 10.42
CA LEU A 119 -1.45 7.73 10.05
C LEU A 119 -1.64 6.42 9.26
N ARG A 120 -2.88 5.94 9.21
CA ARG A 120 -3.28 4.80 8.38
C ARG A 120 -3.34 5.20 6.90
N GLY A 121 -2.19 5.23 6.24
CA GLY A 121 -2.04 5.56 4.81
C GLY A 121 -1.84 4.33 3.92
N THR A 122 -2.52 4.25 2.79
CA THR A 122 -2.32 3.23 1.76
C THR A 122 -1.99 3.89 0.43
N PHE A 123 -0.89 3.44 -0.19
CA PHE A 123 -0.35 4.00 -1.43
C PHE A 123 -0.18 2.90 -2.47
N LEU A 124 -0.82 3.09 -3.62
CA LEU A 124 -0.63 2.22 -4.78
C LEU A 124 0.37 2.87 -5.73
N ILE A 125 1.38 2.10 -6.13
CA ILE A 125 2.53 2.57 -6.90
C ILE A 125 2.66 1.68 -8.12
N ASN A 126 2.80 2.30 -9.30
CA ASN A 126 2.97 1.57 -10.56
C ASN A 126 4.43 1.11 -10.75
N PRO A 127 4.72 0.28 -11.77
CA PRO A 127 6.07 -0.25 -12.01
C PRO A 127 7.16 0.80 -12.26
N GLU A 128 6.78 2.02 -12.65
CA GLU A 128 7.69 3.14 -12.83
C GLU A 128 7.99 3.88 -11.51
N GLY A 129 7.36 3.49 -10.39
CA GLY A 129 7.50 4.13 -9.08
C GLY A 129 6.67 5.40 -8.89
N VAL A 130 5.60 5.56 -9.66
CA VAL A 130 4.66 6.69 -9.59
C VAL A 130 3.44 6.30 -8.75
N ILE A 131 3.08 7.15 -7.78
CA ILE A 131 1.92 6.94 -6.92
C ILE A 131 0.62 7.19 -7.71
N LYS A 132 -0.28 6.22 -7.74
CA LYS A 132 -1.55 6.26 -8.50
C LYS A 132 -2.79 6.41 -7.63
N THR A 133 -2.78 5.86 -6.43
CA THR A 133 -3.87 6.07 -5.45
C THR A 133 -3.31 6.33 -4.07
N VAL A 134 -4.05 7.13 -3.29
CA VAL A 134 -3.77 7.43 -1.89
C VAL A 134 -5.07 7.32 -1.11
N GLU A 135 -5.03 6.66 0.04
CA GLU A 135 -6.10 6.57 1.02
C GLU A 135 -5.50 6.80 2.40
N ILE A 136 -5.97 7.81 3.13
CA ILE A 136 -5.44 8.15 4.46
C ILE A 136 -6.61 8.26 5.42
N HIS A 137 -6.57 7.45 6.47
CA HIS A 137 -7.57 7.40 7.52
C HIS A 137 -7.01 7.95 8.83
N SER A 138 -7.90 8.49 9.66
CA SER A 138 -7.59 8.68 11.08
C SER A 138 -7.35 7.32 11.75
N ASN A 139 -6.55 7.28 12.81
CA ASN A 139 -6.01 6.04 13.36
C ASN A 139 -7.05 5.12 14.02
N GLU A 140 -8.24 5.63 14.36
CA GLU A 140 -9.38 4.88 14.85
C GLU A 140 -10.17 4.16 13.73
N ILE A 141 -9.96 4.51 12.46
CA ILE A 141 -10.71 3.97 11.32
C ILE A 141 -9.84 2.97 10.56
N ALA A 142 -10.10 1.67 10.74
CA ALA A 142 -9.45 0.62 9.96
C ALA A 142 -9.87 0.67 8.47
N ARG A 143 -8.99 0.21 7.59
CA ARG A 143 -9.22 0.11 6.13
C ARG A 143 -9.79 -1.25 5.76
N ASP A 144 -10.34 -1.30 4.55
CA ASP A 144 -10.75 -2.52 3.85
C ASP A 144 -9.73 -2.80 2.74
N VAL A 145 -8.94 -3.88 2.87
CA VAL A 145 -7.89 -4.21 1.90
C VAL A 145 -8.48 -4.74 0.59
N SER A 146 -9.72 -5.24 0.58
CA SER A 146 -10.40 -5.64 -0.66
C SER A 146 -10.64 -4.45 -1.58
N GLU A 147 -10.89 -3.26 -1.02
CA GLU A 147 -11.01 -2.02 -1.79
C GLU A 147 -9.65 -1.57 -2.35
N THR A 148 -8.56 -1.83 -1.63
CA THR A 148 -7.20 -1.62 -2.16
C THR A 148 -6.94 -2.51 -3.38
N LEU A 149 -7.35 -3.78 -3.33
CA LEU A 149 -7.27 -4.70 -4.46
C LEU A 149 -8.14 -4.25 -5.65
N ARG A 150 -9.35 -3.73 -5.39
CA ARG A 150 -10.21 -3.17 -6.46
C ARG A 150 -9.55 -1.97 -7.14
N LYS A 151 -8.99 -1.04 -6.35
CA LYS A 151 -8.25 0.12 -6.85
C LYS A 151 -7.01 -0.29 -7.66
N LEU A 152 -6.27 -1.31 -7.20
CA LEU A 152 -5.15 -1.91 -7.95
C LEU A 152 -5.60 -2.37 -9.33
N LYS A 153 -6.65 -3.17 -9.42
CA LYS A 153 -7.16 -3.69 -10.71
C LYS A 153 -7.57 -2.56 -11.67
N ALA A 154 -8.19 -1.50 -11.15
CA ALA A 154 -8.55 -0.33 -11.96
C ALA A 154 -7.31 0.44 -12.47
N ALA A 155 -6.30 0.60 -11.62
CA ALA A 155 -5.05 1.25 -11.99
C ALA A 155 -4.27 0.44 -13.05
N GLN A 156 -4.23 -0.90 -12.89
CA GLN A 156 -3.64 -1.80 -13.88
C GLN A 156 -4.39 -1.77 -15.21
N TYR A 157 -5.72 -1.79 -15.16
CA TYR A 157 -6.55 -1.72 -16.36
C TYR A 157 -6.27 -0.45 -17.15
N THR A 158 -6.33 0.72 -16.50
CA THR A 158 -6.10 2.02 -17.17
C THR A 158 -4.66 2.19 -17.67
N ALA A 159 -3.68 1.56 -17.00
CA ALA A 159 -2.30 1.51 -17.51
C ALA A 159 -2.18 0.64 -18.78
N ALA A 160 -2.92 -0.46 -18.85
CA ALA A 160 -2.92 -1.37 -20.01
C ALA A 160 -3.80 -0.90 -21.18
N HIS A 161 -4.77 -0.02 -20.93
CA HIS A 161 -5.72 0.50 -21.94
C HIS A 161 -5.67 2.03 -21.99
N PRO A 162 -4.62 2.63 -22.58
CA PRO A 162 -4.52 4.07 -22.71
C PRO A 162 -5.72 4.66 -23.45
N GLY A 163 -6.36 5.67 -22.86
CA GLY A 163 -7.57 6.28 -23.42
C GLY A 163 -8.87 5.67 -22.94
N GLU A 164 -8.83 4.67 -22.04
CA GLU A 164 -10.00 4.20 -21.31
C GLU A 164 -9.96 4.63 -19.85
N VAL A 165 -11.14 4.80 -19.25
CA VAL A 165 -11.31 5.12 -17.83
C VAL A 165 -12.29 4.18 -17.16
N CYS A 166 -12.00 3.85 -15.90
CA CYS A 166 -12.89 3.04 -15.06
C CYS A 166 -13.94 3.95 -14.39
N PRO A 167 -15.26 3.73 -14.62
CA PRO A 167 -16.31 4.49 -13.95
C PRO A 167 -16.41 4.20 -12.44
N ALA A 168 -17.28 4.93 -11.75
CA ALA A 168 -17.53 4.71 -10.32
C ALA A 168 -17.95 3.25 -10.05
N LYS A 169 -17.42 2.68 -8.96
CA LYS A 169 -17.65 1.28 -8.53
C LYS A 169 -17.16 0.20 -9.50
N TRP A 170 -16.42 0.56 -10.56
CA TRP A 170 -15.92 -0.39 -11.54
C TRP A 170 -15.17 -1.57 -10.90
N LYS A 171 -15.44 -2.76 -11.43
CA LYS A 171 -14.73 -4.02 -11.16
C LYS A 171 -14.25 -4.64 -12.47
N GLU A 172 -13.24 -5.49 -12.35
CA GLU A 172 -12.69 -6.23 -13.49
C GLU A 172 -13.78 -7.00 -14.25
N GLY A 173 -13.83 -6.81 -15.57
CA GLY A 173 -14.85 -7.38 -16.46
C GLY A 173 -16.08 -6.49 -16.67
N GLU A 174 -16.26 -5.40 -15.92
CA GLU A 174 -17.34 -4.43 -16.13
C GLU A 174 -17.00 -3.41 -17.23
N ALA A 175 -18.05 -2.78 -17.76
CA ALA A 175 -17.93 -1.79 -18.83
C ALA A 175 -17.10 -0.56 -18.40
N THR A 176 -16.26 -0.10 -19.31
CA THR A 176 -15.42 1.10 -19.18
C THR A 176 -15.97 2.24 -20.04
N LEU A 177 -15.34 3.41 -19.92
CA LEU A 177 -15.65 4.56 -20.76
C LEU A 177 -14.41 4.93 -21.57
N ALA A 178 -14.61 5.30 -22.83
CA ALA A 178 -13.58 5.88 -23.68
C ALA A 178 -13.86 7.39 -23.82
N PRO A 179 -13.11 8.28 -23.12
CA PRO A 179 -13.28 9.71 -23.25
C PRO A 179 -13.15 10.17 -24.70
N SER A 180 -14.18 10.83 -25.20
CA SER A 180 -14.26 11.36 -26.56
C SER A 180 -15.17 12.59 -26.57
N LEU A 181 -15.03 13.45 -27.58
CA LEU A 181 -15.88 14.64 -27.72
C LEU A 181 -17.37 14.27 -27.77
N ASP A 182 -17.70 13.18 -28.44
CA ASP A 182 -19.07 12.70 -28.57
C ASP A 182 -19.66 12.20 -27.26
N LEU A 183 -18.85 11.80 -26.28
CA LEU A 183 -19.32 11.31 -24.99
C LEU A 183 -19.55 12.45 -23.97
N VAL A 184 -19.03 13.64 -24.23
CA VAL A 184 -19.19 14.81 -23.34
C VAL A 184 -20.68 15.17 -23.20
N GLY A 185 -21.19 15.17 -21.97
CA GLY A 185 -22.57 15.55 -21.63
C GLY A 185 -23.64 14.46 -21.82
N LYS A 186 -23.24 13.19 -22.02
CA LYS A 186 -24.18 12.08 -22.28
C LYS A 186 -24.28 11.01 -21.19
N ILE A 187 -23.54 11.16 -20.08
CA ILE A 187 -23.48 10.22 -18.95
C ILE A 187 -24.23 10.80 -17.76
#